data_AF-A0A921DII1-F1
#
_entry.id   AF-A0A921DII1-F1
#
_cell.length_a   1.000
_cell.length_b   1.000
_cell.length_c   1.000
_cell.angle_alpha   90.00
_cell.angle_beta   90.00
_cell.angle_gamma   90.00
#
_symmetry.space_group_name_H-M   'P 1'
#
loop_
_entity.id
_entity.type
_entity.pdbx_description
1 polymer ?
#
loop_
_entity_poly.entity_id
_entity_poly.type
_entity_poly.pdbx_seq_one_letter_code
_entity_poly.pdbx_strand_id
1 'polypeptide(L)'
;IGATGPAGSDADVTAIIGDLGGATVKDYVDASVAAAGGGGSVGMPTHLSNLKTGVDFRTAALYCVDLVEDGFDDWRLPSIEEAPYANYALTSADGSDARTYASWLWTSSFFGTSNFWTVFKPSNGNMSYNVGYSGDYVRCVR
;
A
#
# COMPACT_ATOMS: atom_id res chain seq x y z
N ILE A 1 -56.33 24.03 -11.75
CA ILE A 1 -54.98 24.63 -11.68
C ILE A 1 -54.59 24.72 -10.22
N GLY A 2 -53.68 23.97 -9.62
CA GLY A 2 -52.76 22.89 -10.01
C GLY A 2 -52.30 22.21 -8.71
N ALA A 3 -51.84 20.97 -8.80
CA ALA A 3 -51.51 20.10 -7.67
C ALA A 3 -50.34 20.63 -6.83
N THR A 4 -50.49 20.61 -5.49
CA THR A 4 -49.36 20.58 -4.55
C THR A 4 -49.14 19.11 -4.18
N GLY A 5 -48.04 18.52 -4.66
CA GLY A 5 -47.66 17.14 -4.32
C GLY A 5 -47.40 16.96 -2.82
N PRO A 6 -47.41 15.73 -2.29
CA PRO A 6 -47.04 15.50 -0.90
C PRO A 6 -45.57 15.87 -0.74
N ALA A 7 -45.30 16.79 0.17
CA ALA A 7 -43.97 17.01 0.70
C ALA A 7 -43.47 15.66 1.25
N GLY A 8 -42.40 15.12 0.65
CA GLY A 8 -41.66 14.01 1.25
C GLY A 8 -41.11 14.51 2.56
N SER A 9 -41.80 14.18 3.65
CA SER A 9 -41.37 14.52 5.00
C SER A 9 -40.09 13.73 5.31
N ASP A 10 -39.14 14.38 5.97
CA ASP A 10 -37.94 13.78 6.60
C ASP A 10 -38.24 12.58 7.53
N ALA A 11 -39.51 12.24 7.71
CA ALA A 11 -39.98 11.03 8.38
C ALA A 11 -39.50 9.74 7.70
N ASP A 12 -39.25 9.74 6.38
CA ASP A 12 -38.85 8.52 5.66
C ASP A 12 -37.40 8.12 5.95
N VAL A 13 -36.48 9.09 5.99
CA VAL A 13 -35.07 8.85 6.34
C VAL A 13 -34.94 8.40 7.79
N THR A 14 -35.74 8.97 8.69
CA THR A 14 -35.73 8.63 10.12
C THR A 14 -36.30 7.23 10.38
N ALA A 15 -37.28 6.77 9.59
CA ALA A 15 -37.83 5.43 9.67
C ALA A 15 -36.84 4.36 9.16
N ILE A 16 -36.08 4.64 8.10
CA ILE A 16 -35.04 3.75 7.59
C ILE A 16 -33.89 3.59 8.61
N ILE A 17 -33.52 4.67 9.31
CA ILE A 17 -32.46 4.63 10.34
C ILE A 17 -32.96 3.94 11.63
N GLY A 18 -34.26 4.02 11.95
CA GLY A 18 -34.86 3.41 13.13
C GLY A 18 -34.89 1.87 13.13
N ASP A 19 -34.87 1.24 11.96
CA ASP A 19 -34.86 -0.24 11.81
C ASP A 19 -33.45 -0.84 11.93
N LEU A 20 -32.41 0.01 11.86
CA LEU A 20 -31.00 -0.38 11.96
C LEU A 20 -30.48 -0.33 13.40
N GLY A 21 -31.16 -0.99 14.34
CA GLY A 21 -30.57 -1.49 15.60
C GLY A 21 -29.55 -0.61 16.34
N GLY A 22 -29.73 0.71 16.37
CA GLY A 22 -28.87 1.65 17.11
C GLY A 22 -27.50 1.97 16.49
N ALA A 23 -27.21 1.53 15.26
CA ALA A 23 -25.99 1.92 14.56
C ALA A 23 -26.28 3.09 13.60
N THR A 24 -25.61 4.21 13.80
CA THR A 24 -25.68 5.36 12.89
C THR A 24 -24.96 5.04 11.57
N VAL A 25 -25.27 5.77 10.49
CA VAL A 25 -24.51 5.70 9.23
C VAL A 25 -23.01 5.93 9.49
N LYS A 26 -22.67 6.74 10.50
CA LYS A 26 -21.30 6.96 10.95
C LYS A 26 -20.68 5.68 11.53
N ASP A 27 -21.41 4.89 12.30
CA ASP A 27 -20.92 3.60 12.80
C ASP A 27 -20.71 2.60 11.67
N TYR A 28 -21.57 2.62 10.64
CA TYR A 28 -21.39 1.80 9.45
C TYR A 28 -20.18 2.25 8.62
N VAL A 29 -19.97 3.56 8.45
CA VAL A 29 -18.80 4.12 7.75
C VAL A 29 -17.52 3.86 8.56
N ASP A 30 -17.52 4.06 9.87
CA ASP A 30 -16.37 3.79 10.73
C ASP A 30 -16.06 2.29 10.79
N ALA A 31 -17.09 1.42 10.83
CA ALA A 31 -16.93 -0.02 10.68
C ALA A 31 -16.43 -0.41 9.29
N SER A 32 -16.82 0.29 8.23
CA SER A 32 -16.32 0.06 6.87
C SER A 32 -14.86 0.49 6.71
N VAL A 33 -14.43 1.56 7.39
CA VAL A 33 -13.03 2.00 7.45
C VAL A 33 -12.21 1.07 8.35
N ALA A 34 -12.78 0.59 9.45
CA ALA A 34 -12.16 -0.41 10.32
C ALA A 34 -12.07 -1.79 9.65
N ALA A 35 -13.06 -2.17 8.83
CA ALA A 35 -13.05 -3.38 8.00
C ALA A 35 -12.13 -3.23 6.77
N ALA A 36 -11.98 -2.03 6.22
CA ALA A 36 -10.91 -1.71 5.27
C ALA A 36 -9.52 -1.75 5.94
N GLY A 37 -9.47 -1.53 7.26
CA GLY A 37 -8.28 -1.69 8.10
C GLY A 37 -8.07 -3.10 8.67
N GLY A 38 -8.94 -4.06 8.36
CA GLY A 38 -8.94 -5.38 9.00
C GLY A 38 -9.66 -6.43 8.17
N GLY A 39 -9.08 -6.86 7.05
CA GLY A 39 -9.67 -7.91 6.22
C GLY A 39 -8.90 -8.19 4.95
N GLY A 40 -7.88 -9.05 5.06
CA GLY A 40 -6.98 -9.42 3.97
C GLY A 40 -7.68 -9.92 2.71
N SER A 41 -7.35 -9.26 1.61
CA SER A 41 -7.12 -9.96 0.35
C SER A 41 -5.68 -10.47 0.40
N VAL A 42 -5.49 -11.74 0.75
CA VAL A 42 -4.24 -12.52 0.74
C VAL A 42 -2.99 -11.77 0.23
N GLY A 43 -2.11 -11.31 1.14
CA GLY A 43 -0.69 -11.08 0.83
C GLY A 43 -0.18 -9.65 0.56
N MET A 44 -1.01 -8.60 0.61
CA MET A 44 -0.51 -7.23 0.42
C MET A 44 0.17 -6.67 1.67
N PRO A 45 1.28 -5.92 1.54
CA PRO A 45 2.01 -5.39 2.69
C PRO A 45 1.22 -4.30 3.42
N THR A 46 1.56 -4.10 4.68
CA THR A 46 0.94 -3.15 5.60
C THR A 46 1.92 -2.07 6.08
N HIS A 47 3.23 -2.33 5.97
CA HIS A 47 4.26 -1.34 6.31
C HIS A 47 5.31 -1.19 5.21
N LEU A 48 5.96 -0.03 5.20
CA LEU A 48 7.01 0.34 4.26
C LEU A 48 8.20 0.89 5.03
N SER A 49 9.37 0.31 4.82
CA SER A 49 10.57 0.72 5.55
C SER A 49 11.09 2.09 5.10
N ASN A 50 12.06 2.60 5.86
CA ASN A 50 12.94 3.67 5.42
C ASN A 50 13.68 3.31 4.12
N LEU A 51 14.03 4.34 3.34
CA LEU A 51 14.76 4.17 2.09
C LEU A 51 16.24 3.87 2.34
N LYS A 52 16.74 2.81 1.69
CA LYS A 52 18.18 2.55 1.55
C LYS A 52 18.59 2.78 0.09
N THR A 53 19.69 3.49 -0.13
CA THR A 53 20.16 3.90 -1.47
C THR A 53 21.49 3.25 -1.84
N GLY A 54 21.73 3.11 -3.15
CA GLY A 54 23.04 2.74 -3.70
C GLY A 54 23.47 1.31 -3.39
N VAL A 55 22.52 0.36 -3.35
CA VAL A 55 22.77 -1.05 -3.03
C VAL A 55 22.55 -1.93 -4.25
N ASP A 56 23.35 -2.99 -4.35
CA ASP A 56 23.09 -4.07 -5.31
C ASP A 56 21.94 -4.96 -4.83
N PHE A 57 21.43 -5.81 -5.73
CA PHE A 57 20.26 -6.64 -5.42
C PHE A 57 20.50 -7.57 -4.22
N ARG A 58 21.69 -8.19 -4.14
CA ARG A 58 22.02 -9.11 -3.04
C ARG A 58 22.03 -8.39 -1.71
N THR A 59 22.66 -7.22 -1.66
CA THR A 59 22.74 -6.37 -0.47
C THR A 59 21.36 -5.83 -0.10
N ALA A 60 20.52 -5.49 -1.08
CA ALA A 60 19.14 -5.09 -0.84
C ALA A 60 18.31 -6.22 -0.22
N ALA A 61 18.43 -7.44 -0.72
CA ALA A 61 17.74 -8.61 -0.17
C ALA A 61 18.19 -8.91 1.27
N LEU A 62 19.50 -8.89 1.51
CA LEU A 62 20.06 -9.08 2.85
C LEU A 62 19.64 -7.97 3.82
N TYR A 63 19.68 -6.72 3.34
CA TYR A 63 19.22 -5.57 4.11
C TYR A 63 17.80 -5.77 4.62
N CYS A 64 16.88 -6.24 3.77
CA CYS A 64 15.49 -6.44 4.21
C CYS A 64 15.34 -7.58 5.22
N VAL A 65 16.02 -8.72 5.06
CA VAL A 65 15.87 -9.84 6.00
C VAL A 65 16.56 -9.59 7.35
N ASP A 66 17.57 -8.72 7.38
CA ASP A 66 18.29 -8.34 8.60
C ASP A 66 17.70 -7.06 9.25
N LEU A 67 16.70 -6.44 8.63
CA LEU A 67 16.15 -5.16 9.09
C LEU A 67 15.35 -5.37 10.37
N VAL A 68 15.65 -4.55 11.38
CA VAL A 68 14.80 -4.36 12.55
C VAL A 68 14.43 -2.88 12.63
N GLU A 69 13.17 -2.57 12.36
CA GLU A 69 12.65 -1.19 12.27
C GLU A 69 11.25 -1.13 12.90
N ASP A 70 10.99 -0.09 13.70
CA ASP A 70 9.73 0.11 14.43
C ASP A 70 9.25 -1.07 15.29
N GLY A 71 10.20 -1.90 15.76
CA GLY A 71 9.92 -3.08 16.57
C GLY A 71 9.55 -4.34 15.77
N PHE A 72 9.74 -4.32 14.45
CA PHE A 72 9.47 -5.45 13.55
C PHE A 72 10.75 -5.99 12.92
N ASP A 73 10.82 -7.30 12.73
CA ASP A 73 11.97 -8.06 12.23
C ASP A 73 11.62 -9.03 11.08
N ASP A 74 10.39 -8.95 10.56
CA ASP A 74 9.82 -9.78 9.49
C ASP A 74 9.77 -9.05 8.15
N TRP A 75 10.72 -8.13 7.93
CA TRP A 75 10.84 -7.36 6.71
C TRP A 75 11.33 -8.19 5.53
N ARG A 76 10.87 -7.83 4.33
CA ARG A 76 11.26 -8.53 3.09
C ARG A 76 11.27 -7.58 1.90
N LEU A 77 11.94 -8.01 0.84
CA LEU A 77 11.93 -7.29 -0.42
C LEU A 77 10.54 -7.43 -1.09
N PRO A 78 9.92 -6.34 -1.57
CA PRO A 78 8.59 -6.40 -2.18
C PRO A 78 8.62 -7.19 -3.49
N SER A 79 7.54 -7.90 -3.79
CA SER A 79 7.29 -8.39 -5.15
C SER A 79 6.98 -7.22 -6.10
N ILE A 80 6.93 -7.54 -7.39
CA ILE A 80 6.58 -6.57 -8.42
C ILE A 80 5.15 -6.03 -8.30
N GLU A 81 4.22 -6.80 -7.72
CA GLU A 81 2.85 -6.38 -7.45
C GLU A 81 2.76 -5.53 -6.16
N GLU A 82 3.58 -5.84 -5.17
CA GLU A 82 3.58 -5.17 -3.88
C GLU A 82 4.25 -3.80 -3.92
N ALA A 83 5.32 -3.64 -4.71
CA ALA A 83 6.06 -2.39 -4.82
C ALA A 83 5.16 -1.18 -5.19
N PRO A 84 4.32 -1.23 -6.24
CA PRO A 84 3.41 -0.12 -6.54
C PRO A 84 2.34 0.05 -5.46
N TYR A 85 1.77 -1.03 -4.93
CA TYR A 85 0.78 -0.95 -3.85
C TYR A 85 1.37 -0.21 -2.65
N ALA A 86 2.51 -0.68 -2.14
CA ALA A 86 3.16 -0.10 -0.97
C ALA A 86 3.53 1.37 -1.18
N ASN A 87 3.99 1.71 -2.39
CA ASN A 87 4.36 3.08 -2.76
C ASN A 87 3.17 4.06 -2.76
N TYR A 88 1.97 3.60 -3.12
CA TYR A 88 0.80 4.48 -3.24
C TYR A 88 -0.16 4.40 -2.04
N ALA A 89 -0.15 3.30 -1.29
CA ALA A 89 -1.07 3.05 -0.19
C ALA A 89 -0.46 3.27 1.20
N LEU A 90 0.87 3.19 1.33
CA LEU A 90 1.55 3.21 2.63
C LEU A 90 2.43 4.47 2.79
N THR A 91 2.60 4.87 4.05
CA THR A 91 3.57 5.88 4.47
C THR A 91 4.81 5.17 5.00
N SER A 92 6.03 5.66 4.71
CA SER A 92 7.22 5.08 5.35
C SER A 92 7.35 5.44 6.82
N ALA A 93 8.13 4.63 7.53
CA ALA A 93 8.54 4.85 8.92
C ALA A 93 9.07 6.28 9.18
N ASP A 94 9.92 6.82 8.30
CA ASP A 94 10.44 8.20 8.38
C ASP A 94 9.46 9.30 7.94
N GLY A 95 8.25 8.96 7.50
CA GLY A 95 7.26 9.90 6.98
C GLY A 95 7.61 10.52 5.63
N SER A 96 8.67 10.08 4.95
CA SER A 96 9.05 10.59 3.64
C SER A 96 8.09 10.11 2.54
N ASP A 97 7.86 10.96 1.53
CA ASP A 97 6.99 10.61 0.42
C ASP A 97 7.66 9.60 -0.52
N ALA A 98 7.28 8.33 -0.36
CA ALA A 98 7.76 7.19 -1.14
C ALA A 98 7.70 7.43 -2.65
N ARG A 99 6.72 8.22 -3.12
CA ARG A 99 6.39 8.42 -4.53
C ARG A 99 7.35 9.35 -5.26
N THR A 100 8.26 10.03 -4.56
CA THR A 100 9.05 11.12 -5.14
C THR A 100 10.38 10.68 -5.77
N TYR A 101 10.83 9.44 -5.50
CA TYR A 101 12.16 9.01 -5.94
C TYR A 101 12.25 8.74 -7.44
N ALA A 102 13.26 9.35 -8.07
CA ALA A 102 13.57 9.19 -9.49
C ALA A 102 14.39 7.94 -9.82
N SER A 103 14.99 7.30 -8.82
CA SER A 103 15.74 6.05 -8.96
C SER A 103 14.81 4.83 -8.90
N TRP A 104 15.33 3.67 -9.27
CA TRP A 104 14.60 2.42 -9.23
C TRP A 104 14.66 1.77 -7.85
N LEU A 105 13.58 1.09 -7.48
CA LEU A 105 13.49 0.22 -6.32
C LEU A 105 13.64 -1.24 -6.74
N TRP A 106 14.50 -1.97 -6.03
CA TRP A 106 14.59 -3.41 -6.16
C TRP A 106 13.28 -4.10 -5.77
N THR A 107 12.90 -5.12 -6.55
CA THR A 107 11.84 -6.06 -6.20
C THR A 107 12.40 -7.48 -6.18
N SER A 108 11.74 -8.40 -5.48
CA SER A 108 12.12 -9.81 -5.41
C SER A 108 11.80 -10.60 -6.68
N SER A 109 11.10 -9.98 -7.63
CA SER A 109 10.72 -10.62 -8.89
C SER A 109 11.86 -10.56 -9.92
N PHE A 110 12.08 -11.64 -10.64
CA PHE A 110 13.09 -11.72 -11.71
C PHE A 110 12.42 -11.85 -13.09
N PHE A 111 13.13 -11.42 -14.13
CA PHE A 111 12.65 -11.50 -15.51
C PHE A 111 13.44 -12.57 -16.28
N GLY A 112 12.72 -13.58 -16.78
CA GLY A 112 13.29 -14.64 -17.62
C GLY A 112 14.18 -15.63 -16.86
N THR A 113 15.26 -16.08 -17.48
CA THR A 113 16.18 -17.10 -16.93
C THR A 113 17.54 -16.52 -16.54
N SER A 114 17.66 -15.20 -16.44
CA SER A 114 18.92 -14.46 -16.35
C SER A 114 18.99 -13.57 -15.11
N ASN A 115 20.17 -13.00 -14.87
CA ASN A 115 20.52 -12.11 -13.75
C ASN A 115 19.86 -10.72 -13.80
N PHE A 116 18.60 -10.66 -14.23
CA PHE A 116 17.80 -9.45 -14.31
C PHE A 116 16.66 -9.50 -13.31
N TRP A 117 16.62 -8.50 -12.44
CA TRP A 117 15.54 -8.30 -11.48
C TRP A 117 14.63 -7.20 -11.94
N THR A 118 13.34 -7.41 -11.74
CA THR A 118 12.36 -6.39 -12.01
C THR A 118 12.53 -5.27 -11.00
N VAL A 119 12.42 -4.04 -11.48
CA VAL A 119 12.56 -2.85 -10.66
C VAL A 119 11.39 -1.91 -10.91
N PHE A 120 11.01 -1.17 -9.87
CA PHE A 120 9.88 -0.24 -9.89
C PHE A 120 10.36 1.19 -9.68
N LYS A 121 9.83 2.16 -10.43
CA LYS A 121 10.17 3.58 -10.30
C LYS A 121 9.04 4.37 -9.65
N PRO A 122 9.19 4.78 -8.38
CA PRO A 122 8.14 5.48 -7.64
C PRO A 122 7.61 6.75 -8.31
N SER A 123 8.52 7.57 -8.83
CA SER A 123 8.21 8.88 -9.45
C SER A 123 7.21 8.84 -10.60
N ASN A 124 7.04 7.71 -11.28
CA ASN A 124 6.15 7.61 -12.44
C ASN A 124 5.46 6.26 -12.62
N GLY A 125 5.61 5.34 -11.66
CA GLY A 125 5.00 4.02 -11.71
C GLY A 125 5.61 3.08 -12.75
N ASN A 126 6.75 3.41 -13.36
CA ASN A 126 7.34 2.59 -14.41
C ASN A 126 7.95 1.30 -13.85
N MET A 127 7.82 0.22 -14.62
CA MET A 127 8.39 -1.11 -14.31
C MET A 127 9.41 -1.45 -15.39
N SER A 128 10.62 -1.85 -14.98
CA SER A 128 11.73 -2.22 -15.86
C SER A 128 12.51 -3.39 -15.25
N TYR A 129 13.68 -3.69 -15.80
CA TYR A 129 14.60 -4.69 -15.27
C TYR A 129 16.02 -4.12 -15.19
N ASN A 130 16.77 -4.53 -14.17
CA ASN A 130 18.19 -4.19 -13.99
C ASN A 130 19.01 -5.43 -13.66
N VAL A 131 20.31 -5.37 -13.97
CA VAL A 131 21.26 -6.42 -13.59
C VAL A 131 21.53 -6.37 -12.08
N GLY A 132 21.63 -7.52 -11.43
CA GLY A 132 21.71 -7.58 -9.96
C GLY A 132 22.92 -6.90 -9.30
N TYR A 133 23.93 -6.47 -10.06
CA TYR A 133 25.09 -5.72 -9.58
C TYR A 133 24.95 -4.19 -9.76
N SER A 134 23.86 -3.70 -10.35
CA SER A 134 23.57 -2.27 -10.46
C SER A 134 23.33 -1.66 -9.06
N GLY A 135 23.67 -0.38 -8.90
CA GLY A 135 23.33 0.36 -7.68
C GLY A 135 21.95 0.99 -7.80
N ASP A 136 20.97 0.43 -7.11
CA ASP A 136 19.59 0.97 -7.04
C ASP A 136 19.17 1.14 -5.57
N TYR A 137 17.91 1.51 -5.36
CA TYR A 137 17.36 1.78 -4.03
C TYR A 137 16.54 0.58 -3.55
N VAL A 138 16.26 0.53 -2.25
CA VAL A 138 15.36 -0.47 -1.68
C VAL A 138 14.51 0.14 -0.57
N ARG A 139 13.24 -0.28 -0.56
CA ARG A 139 12.35 -0.21 0.59
C ARG A 139 11.79 -1.60 0.82
N CYS A 140 11.82 -2.03 2.06
CA CYS A 140 11.31 -3.32 2.49
C CYS A 140 9.84 -3.17 2.84
N VAL A 141 9.11 -4.27 2.74
CA VAL A 141 7.69 -4.35 3.04
C VAL A 141 7.42 -5.50 4.00
N ARG A 142 6.27 -5.47 4.67
CA ARG A 142 5.74 -6.56 5.50
C ARG A 142 4.23 -6.55 5.50
#